data_AF-A0A7S2VM83-F1
#
_entry.id   AF-A0A7S2VM83-F1
#
_cell.length_a   1.000
_cell.length_b   1.000
_cell.length_c   1.000
_cell.angle_alpha   90.00
_cell.angle_beta   90.00
_cell.angle_gamma   90.00
#
_symmetry.space_group_name_H-M   'P 1'
#
loop_
_entity.id
_entity.type
_entity.pdbx_description
1 polymer ?
#
loop_
_entity_poly.entity_id
_entity_poly.type
_entity_poly.pdbx_seq_one_letter_code
_entity_poly.pdbx_strand_id
1 'polypeptide(L)'
;GFVLSLALVLFVPWRSAPCVRRAKGAPDARPRSLFGWMWRRAEQRQRRGDSAWAAISYEQLFELRATAKASLGSEYAAATMHDVNRAILQPTCKKSGMCYAHAVNCDCLKYVQVFVSHSWAENFEEFVVGIEDSFRTWPVKPNLWICATALLQSPDAATVSSQVGTGADPSKAPFTRALARADKLLIVRNSTVDIYERIWCCWELFMGYRMGLYDRPGAVMVAGPRSHCEAKQVSVESAEASNELDKRNILERIIKHEGGFDAINTILANIRSFSCAEQPHVLRQSADP
;
A
#
# COMPACT_ATOMS: atom_id res chain seq x y z
N GLY A 1 -49.53 16.24 -21.03
CA GLY A 1 -49.88 14.83 -20.86
C GLY A 1 -49.13 14.02 -21.89
N PHE A 2 -48.34 13.04 -21.43
CA PHE A 2 -47.95 11.76 -22.06
C PHE A 2 -46.68 11.28 -21.33
N VAL A 3 -46.88 10.49 -20.28
CA VAL A 3 -46.61 9.04 -20.18
C VAL A 3 -45.23 8.75 -19.62
N LEU A 4 -45.27 8.25 -18.38
CA LEU A 4 -44.18 7.65 -17.62
C LEU A 4 -43.53 6.50 -18.40
N SER A 5 -42.19 6.45 -18.41
CA SER A 5 -41.45 5.20 -18.53
C SER A 5 -40.66 4.97 -17.24
N LEU A 6 -41.25 4.13 -16.39
CA LEU A 6 -40.62 3.48 -15.25
C LEU A 6 -39.43 2.64 -15.76
N ALA A 7 -38.20 3.07 -15.48
CA ALA A 7 -37.05 2.17 -15.51
C ALA A 7 -36.98 1.49 -14.14
N LEU A 8 -37.43 0.24 -14.12
CA LEU A 8 -37.34 -0.68 -12.99
C LEU A 8 -35.85 -0.99 -12.72
N VAL A 9 -35.19 -0.16 -11.90
CA VAL A 9 -33.89 -0.52 -11.34
C VAL A 9 -34.15 -1.63 -10.34
N LEU A 10 -33.84 -2.85 -10.74
CA LEU A 10 -33.81 -4.01 -9.85
C LEU A 10 -32.81 -3.72 -8.72
N PHE A 11 -33.36 -3.24 -7.61
CA PHE A 11 -32.73 -3.26 -6.30
C PHE A 11 -32.29 -4.70 -6.03
N VAL A 12 -31.00 -4.98 -6.18
CA VAL A 12 -30.40 -6.15 -5.53
C VAL A 12 -30.32 -5.78 -4.06
N PRO A 13 -31.12 -6.38 -3.17
CA PRO A 13 -30.97 -6.12 -1.75
C PRO A 13 -29.65 -6.76 -1.35
N TRP A 14 -28.69 -5.94 -0.93
CA TRP A 14 -27.50 -6.41 -0.24
C TRP A 14 -27.95 -7.06 1.08
N ARG A 15 -28.24 -8.36 1.02
CA ARG A 15 -28.54 -9.17 2.19
C ARG A 15 -27.28 -9.25 3.06
N SER A 16 -27.49 -8.94 4.33
CA SER A 16 -26.65 -9.13 5.51
C SER A 16 -25.40 -10.01 5.29
N ALA A 17 -24.21 -9.44 5.43
CA ALA A 17 -22.96 -10.20 5.47
C ALA A 17 -22.34 -10.14 6.88
N PRO A 18 -22.40 -11.24 7.67
CA PRO A 18 -21.35 -11.60 8.62
C PRO A 18 -20.02 -11.79 7.87
N CYS A 19 -18.85 -11.81 8.54
CA CYS A 19 -17.52 -12.10 7.92
C CYS A 19 -17.68 -13.00 6.70
N VAL A 20 -17.26 -12.53 5.53
CA VAL A 20 -17.47 -13.20 4.23
C VAL A 20 -16.98 -14.64 4.32
N ARG A 21 -17.90 -15.58 4.55
CA ARG A 21 -17.62 -17.02 4.47
C ARG A 21 -17.80 -17.45 3.01
N ARG A 22 -16.70 -17.91 2.41
CA ARG A 22 -16.69 -18.89 1.29
C ARG A 22 -15.69 -19.99 1.69
N ALA A 23 -15.87 -21.29 1.45
CA ALA A 23 -16.92 -22.08 0.81
C ALA A 23 -17.10 -23.40 1.60
N LYS A 24 -18.25 -24.06 1.46
CA LYS A 24 -18.49 -25.42 1.96
C LYS A 24 -17.52 -26.37 1.23
N GLY A 25 -16.52 -26.90 1.94
CA GLY A 25 -15.58 -27.89 1.38
C GLY A 25 -14.20 -27.94 2.02
N ALA A 26 -13.79 -26.96 2.83
CA ALA A 26 -12.53 -27.06 3.58
C ALA A 26 -12.71 -28.02 4.77
N PRO A 27 -11.73 -28.93 5.03
CA PRO A 27 -11.78 -29.79 6.21
C PRO A 27 -11.91 -28.92 7.46
N ASP A 28 -12.81 -29.32 8.34
CA ASP A 28 -13.19 -28.60 9.54
C ASP A 28 -11.96 -28.42 10.46
N ALA A 29 -11.27 -27.28 10.32
CA ALA A 29 -10.14 -26.89 11.16
C ALA A 29 -10.58 -26.46 12.57
N ARG A 30 -11.70 -27.00 13.07
CA ARG A 30 -12.17 -26.76 14.44
C ARG A 30 -11.19 -27.43 15.41
N PRO A 31 -10.66 -26.68 16.39
CA PRO A 31 -9.75 -27.23 17.38
C PRO A 31 -10.51 -28.28 18.20
N ARG A 32 -9.96 -29.50 18.28
CA ARG A 32 -10.51 -30.60 19.08
C ARG A 32 -10.47 -30.33 20.59
N SER A 33 -9.78 -29.28 21.04
CA SER A 33 -9.66 -28.90 22.45
C SER A 33 -9.91 -27.40 22.67
N LEU A 34 -10.51 -27.07 23.82
CA LEU A 34 -10.68 -25.69 24.30
C LEU A 34 -9.34 -24.94 24.33
N PHE A 35 -8.27 -25.63 24.72
CA PHE A 35 -6.91 -25.09 24.74
C PHE A 35 -6.43 -24.67 23.34
N GLY A 36 -6.65 -25.51 22.32
CA GLY A 36 -6.29 -25.19 20.94
C GLY A 36 -7.06 -23.98 20.38
N TRP A 37 -8.31 -23.80 20.81
CA TRP A 37 -9.11 -22.62 20.46
C TRP A 37 -8.59 -21.35 21.15
N MET A 38 -8.28 -21.43 22.45
CA MET A 38 -7.76 -20.30 23.22
C MET A 38 -6.40 -19.84 22.68
N TRP A 39 -5.50 -20.78 22.37
CA TRP A 39 -4.21 -20.48 21.78
C TRP A 39 -4.33 -19.76 20.44
N ARG A 40 -5.17 -20.28 19.52
CA ARG A 40 -5.42 -19.63 18.23
C ARG A 40 -5.97 -18.21 18.38
N ARG A 41 -6.86 -17.98 19.36
CA ARG A 41 -7.36 -16.63 19.64
C ARG A 41 -6.29 -15.69 20.18
N ALA A 42 -5.42 -16.17 21.07
CA ALA A 42 -4.30 -15.39 21.59
C ALA A 42 -3.31 -15.02 20.48
N GLU A 43 -2.92 -16.00 19.66
CA GLU A 43 -2.04 -15.81 18.51
C GLU A 43 -2.64 -14.83 17.50
N GLN A 44 -3.92 -14.98 17.16
CA GLN A 44 -4.61 -14.06 16.25
C GLN A 44 -4.65 -12.63 16.81
N ARG A 45 -4.87 -12.45 18.11
CA ARG A 45 -4.82 -11.13 18.76
C ARG A 45 -3.41 -10.52 18.69
N GLN A 46 -2.38 -11.32 18.96
CA GLN A 46 -0.99 -10.87 18.85
C GLN A 46 -0.66 -10.43 17.43
N ARG A 47 -1.01 -11.25 16.42
CA ARG A 47 -0.81 -10.92 15.01
C ARG A 47 -1.53 -9.63 14.61
N ARG A 48 -2.77 -9.41 15.07
CA ARG A 48 -3.50 -8.15 14.80
C ARG A 48 -2.81 -6.90 15.37
N GLY A 49 -2.01 -7.03 16.44
CA GLY A 49 -1.22 -5.93 17.00
C GLY A 49 0.13 -5.70 16.30
N ASP A 50 0.53 -6.61 15.41
CA ASP A 50 1.78 -6.52 14.68
C ASP A 50 1.53 -6.00 13.24
N SER A 51 2.11 -4.84 12.94
CA SER A 51 1.92 -4.16 11.65
C SER A 51 2.32 -5.01 10.46
N ALA A 52 3.22 -5.97 10.64
CA ALA A 52 3.64 -6.91 9.60
C ALA A 52 2.52 -7.87 9.15
N TRP A 53 1.46 -8.05 9.94
CA TRP A 53 0.31 -8.93 9.61
C TRP A 53 -0.88 -8.19 8.98
N ALA A 54 -0.70 -6.91 8.64
CA ALA A 54 -1.70 -6.07 8.00
C ALA A 54 -1.49 -5.96 6.48
N ALA A 55 -1.12 -7.07 5.83
CA ALA A 55 -0.96 -7.13 4.37
C ALA A 55 -2.25 -7.62 3.68
N ILE A 56 -2.35 -7.36 2.38
CA ILE A 56 -3.33 -7.98 1.47
C ILE A 56 -2.59 -8.88 0.48
N SER A 57 -3.28 -9.88 -0.07
CA SER A 57 -2.74 -10.64 -1.22
C SER A 57 -2.71 -9.78 -2.47
N TYR A 58 -1.89 -10.16 -3.43
CA TYR A 58 -1.89 -9.59 -4.78
C TYR A 58 -3.29 -9.61 -5.39
N GLU A 59 -4.02 -10.72 -5.30
CA GLU A 59 -5.38 -10.88 -5.85
C GLU A 59 -6.38 -9.91 -5.18
N GLN A 60 -6.27 -9.70 -3.87
CA GLN A 60 -7.12 -8.75 -3.14
C GLN A 60 -6.93 -7.29 -3.60
N LEU A 61 -5.75 -6.93 -4.15
CA LEU A 61 -5.58 -5.61 -4.77
C LEU A 61 -6.45 -5.48 -6.03
N PHE A 62 -6.58 -6.53 -6.84
CA PHE A 62 -7.46 -6.52 -8.03
C PHE A 62 -8.94 -6.56 -7.66
N GLU A 63 -9.30 -7.22 -6.56
CA GLU A 63 -10.65 -7.12 -6.00
C GLU A 63 -10.96 -5.69 -5.56
N LEU A 64 -10.01 -5.01 -4.91
CA LEU A 64 -10.13 -3.60 -4.56
C LEU A 64 -10.25 -2.72 -5.82
N ARG A 65 -9.46 -2.99 -6.87
CA ARG A 65 -9.55 -2.34 -8.19
C ARG A 65 -10.94 -2.47 -8.80
N ALA A 66 -11.48 -3.69 -8.86
CA ALA A 66 -12.81 -3.95 -9.39
C ALA A 66 -13.90 -3.23 -8.56
N THR A 67 -13.76 -3.25 -7.24
CA THR A 67 -14.69 -2.55 -6.33
C THR A 67 -14.62 -1.04 -6.54
N ALA A 68 -13.43 -0.45 -6.68
CA ALA A 68 -13.23 0.96 -6.96
C ALA A 68 -13.87 1.38 -8.28
N LYS A 69 -13.66 0.58 -9.33
CA LYS A 69 -14.26 0.82 -10.65
C LYS A 69 -15.80 0.78 -10.60
N ALA A 70 -16.35 -0.17 -9.85
CA ALA A 70 -17.81 -0.27 -9.69
C ALA A 70 -18.39 0.88 -8.85
N SER A 71 -17.73 1.27 -7.76
CA SER A 71 -18.21 2.31 -6.85
C SER A 71 -18.07 3.73 -7.39
N LEU A 72 -16.99 4.02 -8.14
CA LEU A 72 -16.70 5.37 -8.66
C LEU A 72 -17.23 5.59 -10.08
N GLY A 73 -17.61 4.53 -10.80
CA GLY A 73 -18.21 4.63 -12.13
C GLY A 73 -17.33 5.42 -13.11
N SER A 74 -17.89 6.47 -13.70
CA SER A 74 -17.17 7.35 -14.65
C SER A 74 -16.02 8.12 -14.03
N GLU A 75 -16.06 8.39 -12.72
CA GLU A 75 -14.99 9.13 -12.02
C GLU A 75 -13.74 8.27 -11.80
N TYR A 76 -13.86 6.94 -11.92
CA TYR A 76 -12.77 6.01 -11.67
C TYR A 76 -11.49 6.31 -12.46
N ALA A 77 -11.62 6.75 -13.72
CA ALA A 77 -10.47 6.99 -14.58
C ALA A 77 -9.51 8.05 -14.03
N ALA A 78 -10.03 9.05 -13.31
CA ALA A 78 -9.25 10.12 -12.69
C ALA A 78 -9.04 9.90 -11.17
N ALA A 79 -9.57 8.81 -10.62
CA ALA A 79 -9.57 8.58 -9.19
C ALA A 79 -8.16 8.35 -8.65
N THR A 80 -7.88 8.99 -7.52
CA THR A 80 -6.67 8.82 -6.72
C THR A 80 -6.87 7.80 -5.61
N MET A 81 -5.77 7.42 -4.94
CA MET A 81 -5.89 6.62 -3.71
C MET A 81 -6.73 7.32 -2.63
N HIS A 82 -6.74 8.66 -2.57
CA HIS A 82 -7.64 9.41 -1.68
C HIS A 82 -9.12 9.15 -1.98
N ASP A 83 -9.49 9.04 -3.25
CA ASP A 83 -10.87 8.81 -3.68
C ASP A 83 -11.30 7.37 -3.34
N VAL A 84 -10.43 6.40 -3.61
CA VAL A 84 -10.65 4.99 -3.21
C VAL A 84 -10.75 4.85 -1.69
N ASN A 85 -9.93 5.60 -0.94
CA ASN A 85 -10.00 5.60 0.51
C ASN A 85 -11.38 6.07 1.01
N ARG A 86 -11.87 7.21 0.53
CA ARG A 86 -13.20 7.73 0.92
C ARG A 86 -14.34 6.82 0.48
N ALA A 87 -14.28 6.31 -0.76
CA ALA A 87 -15.38 5.53 -1.33
C ALA A 87 -15.46 4.11 -0.75
N ILE A 88 -14.35 3.50 -0.34
CA ILE A 88 -14.29 2.07 -0.02
C ILE A 88 -13.64 1.81 1.33
N LEU A 89 -12.40 2.28 1.53
CA LEU A 89 -11.60 1.86 2.68
C LEU A 89 -12.17 2.42 4.00
N GLN A 90 -12.52 3.71 4.05
CA GLN A 90 -13.13 4.34 5.22
C GLN A 90 -14.48 3.67 5.60
N PRO A 91 -15.45 3.47 4.67
CA PRO A 91 -16.68 2.72 4.97
C PRO A 91 -16.41 1.30 5.49
N THR A 92 -15.45 0.60 4.89
CA THR A 92 -15.09 -0.77 5.29
C THR A 92 -14.47 -0.79 6.70
N CYS A 93 -13.59 0.16 6.99
CA CYS A 93 -12.97 0.34 8.31
C CYS A 93 -14.02 0.66 9.37
N LYS A 94 -14.93 1.61 9.08
CA LYS A 94 -16.03 1.96 9.97
C LYS A 94 -16.95 0.78 10.27
N LYS A 95 -17.30 -0.01 9.26
CA LYS A 95 -18.19 -1.17 9.40
C LYS A 95 -17.54 -2.32 10.19
N SER A 96 -16.26 -2.57 9.98
CA SER A 96 -15.55 -3.71 10.57
C SER A 96 -14.87 -3.39 11.91
N GLY A 97 -14.59 -2.11 12.19
CA GLY A 97 -13.76 -1.69 13.31
C GLY A 97 -12.27 -2.06 13.15
N MET A 98 -11.82 -2.42 11.95
CA MET A 98 -10.47 -2.88 11.66
C MET A 98 -9.96 -2.24 10.35
N CYS A 99 -8.63 -2.22 10.14
CA CYS A 99 -8.09 -1.84 8.83
C CYS A 99 -8.59 -2.78 7.73
N TYR A 100 -8.57 -2.31 6.48
CA TYR A 100 -9.08 -3.06 5.34
C TYR A 100 -8.42 -4.45 5.23
N ALA A 101 -7.09 -4.51 5.36
CA ALA A 101 -6.34 -5.75 5.30
C ALA A 101 -6.82 -6.79 6.32
N HIS A 102 -7.08 -6.38 7.56
CA HIS A 102 -7.63 -7.27 8.59
C HIS A 102 -9.10 -7.63 8.35
N ALA A 103 -9.89 -6.71 7.78
CA ALA A 103 -11.29 -6.95 7.47
C ALA A 103 -11.46 -8.03 6.40
N VAL A 104 -10.65 -8.01 5.33
CA VAL A 104 -10.71 -9.00 4.25
C VAL A 104 -9.98 -10.30 4.58
N ASN A 105 -9.08 -10.29 5.57
CA ASN A 105 -8.32 -11.45 6.03
C ASN A 105 -8.73 -11.93 7.44
N CYS A 106 -10.03 -11.79 7.79
CA CYS A 106 -10.48 -11.94 9.19
C CYS A 106 -10.09 -13.28 9.84
N ASP A 107 -10.02 -14.36 9.07
CA ASP A 107 -9.65 -15.72 9.53
C ASP A 107 -8.19 -16.12 9.22
N CYS A 108 -7.52 -15.42 8.28
CA CYS A 108 -6.18 -15.77 7.81
C CYS A 108 -5.38 -14.51 7.49
N LEU A 109 -4.91 -13.83 8.53
CA LEU A 109 -4.07 -12.63 8.42
C LEU A 109 -2.86 -12.91 7.53
N LYS A 110 -2.48 -11.93 6.71
CA LYS A 110 -1.40 -12.04 5.76
C LYS A 110 -0.16 -11.34 6.29
N TYR A 111 0.95 -12.05 6.29
CA TYR A 111 2.25 -11.48 6.59
C TYR A 111 2.81 -10.74 5.38
N VAL A 112 3.41 -9.58 5.61
CA VAL A 112 4.07 -8.77 4.59
C VAL A 112 5.22 -9.54 3.95
N GLN A 113 5.26 -9.53 2.61
CA GLN A 113 6.42 -9.98 1.84
C GLN A 113 7.02 -8.80 1.07
N VAL A 114 6.16 -7.96 0.49
CA VAL A 114 6.55 -6.73 -0.18
C VAL A 114 5.92 -5.55 0.55
N PHE A 115 6.76 -4.62 1.01
CA PHE A 115 6.32 -3.30 1.45
C PHE A 115 6.20 -2.39 0.22
N VAL A 116 5.07 -1.70 0.08
CA VAL A 116 4.80 -0.82 -1.06
C VAL A 116 4.84 0.64 -0.61
N SER A 117 5.86 1.37 -1.06
CA SER A 117 5.95 2.83 -0.91
C SER A 117 5.29 3.50 -2.11
N HIS A 118 4.33 4.38 -1.86
CA HIS A 118 3.47 4.97 -2.89
C HIS A 118 2.88 6.33 -2.44
N SER A 119 2.31 7.10 -3.35
CA SER A 119 1.70 8.39 -3.01
C SER A 119 0.18 8.29 -2.87
N TRP A 120 -0.41 9.04 -1.95
CA TRP A 120 -1.86 9.09 -1.81
C TRP A 120 -2.57 9.86 -2.93
N ALA A 121 -1.87 10.80 -3.57
CA ALA A 121 -2.39 11.61 -4.67
C ALA A 121 -2.10 11.00 -6.06
N GLU A 122 -1.56 9.78 -6.10
CA GLU A 122 -1.37 9.07 -7.36
C GLU A 122 -2.70 8.60 -7.96
N ASN A 123 -2.74 8.43 -9.29
CA ASN A 123 -3.85 7.77 -9.95
C ASN A 123 -3.91 6.29 -9.52
N PHE A 124 -5.07 5.83 -9.08
CA PHE A 124 -5.21 4.49 -8.50
C PHE A 124 -5.09 3.37 -9.54
N GLU A 125 -5.60 3.57 -10.75
CA GLU A 125 -5.47 2.57 -11.83
C GLU A 125 -4.00 2.38 -12.21
N GLU A 126 -3.28 3.49 -12.38
CA GLU A 126 -1.84 3.52 -12.65
C GLU A 126 -1.03 2.81 -11.56
N PHE A 127 -1.36 3.05 -10.29
CA PHE A 127 -0.77 2.37 -9.14
C PHE A 127 -0.94 0.85 -9.23
N VAL A 128 -2.18 0.37 -9.50
CA VAL A 128 -2.43 -1.08 -9.58
C VAL A 128 -1.72 -1.70 -10.78
N VAL A 129 -1.69 -1.04 -11.93
CA VAL A 129 -0.95 -1.51 -13.13
C VAL A 129 0.56 -1.59 -12.84
N GLY A 130 1.13 -0.62 -12.13
CA GLY A 130 2.55 -0.66 -11.75
C GLY A 130 2.90 -1.88 -10.88
N ILE A 131 2.01 -2.25 -9.95
CA ILE A 131 2.17 -3.47 -9.14
C ILE A 131 1.97 -4.72 -9.99
N GLU A 132 0.97 -4.73 -10.88
CA GLU A 132 0.69 -5.83 -11.79
C GLU A 132 1.93 -6.18 -12.63
N ASP A 133 2.55 -5.17 -13.23
CA ASP A 133 3.72 -5.33 -14.07
C ASP A 133 4.93 -5.84 -13.28
N SER A 134 5.13 -5.34 -12.06
CA SER A 134 6.25 -5.72 -11.19
C SER A 134 6.27 -7.20 -10.83
N PHE A 135 5.09 -7.81 -10.69
CA PHE A 135 4.96 -9.20 -10.26
C PHE A 135 4.39 -10.11 -11.34
N ARG A 136 4.16 -9.61 -12.56
CA ARG A 136 3.52 -10.36 -13.65
C ARG A 136 4.14 -11.75 -13.85
N THR A 137 5.47 -11.80 -13.89
CA THR A 137 6.25 -13.02 -14.16
C THR A 137 6.51 -13.90 -12.93
N TRP A 138 6.12 -13.45 -11.73
CA TRP A 138 6.34 -14.22 -10.52
C TRP A 138 5.38 -15.43 -10.46
N PRO A 139 5.89 -16.65 -10.21
CA PRO A 139 5.05 -17.85 -10.14
C PRO A 139 4.17 -17.87 -8.89
N VAL A 140 4.66 -17.30 -7.79
CA VAL A 140 3.91 -17.13 -6.54
C VAL A 140 3.79 -15.64 -6.26
N LYS A 141 2.56 -15.14 -6.20
CA LYS A 141 2.30 -13.72 -5.97
C LYS A 141 2.51 -13.37 -4.49
N PRO A 142 3.13 -12.21 -4.19
CA PRO A 142 3.42 -11.83 -2.81
C PRO A 142 2.19 -11.24 -2.12
N ASN A 143 2.22 -11.25 -0.79
CA ASN A 143 1.41 -10.37 0.03
C ASN A 143 2.04 -8.97 0.08
N LEU A 144 1.19 -7.96 -0.11
CA LEU A 144 1.52 -6.56 -0.24
C LEU A 144 1.09 -5.81 1.02
N TRP A 145 2.03 -5.10 1.64
CA TRP A 145 1.71 -4.11 2.66
C TRP A 145 1.61 -2.73 2.01
N ILE A 146 0.39 -2.19 1.98
CA ILE A 146 0.06 -0.89 1.37
C ILE A 146 -0.59 -0.04 2.45
N CYS A 147 -0.04 1.13 2.76
CA CYS A 147 -0.44 1.92 3.93
C CYS A 147 -1.94 2.23 3.97
N ALA A 148 -2.56 2.52 2.82
CA ALA A 148 -3.99 2.78 2.70
C ALA A 148 -4.85 1.59 3.20
N THR A 149 -4.41 0.36 2.94
CA THR A 149 -5.14 -0.86 3.33
C THR A 149 -4.74 -1.40 4.71
N ALA A 150 -3.51 -1.12 5.14
CA ALA A 150 -2.92 -1.65 6.36
C ALA A 150 -3.29 -0.84 7.61
N LEU A 151 -3.58 0.45 7.45
CA LEU A 151 -4.00 1.34 8.55
C LEU A 151 -5.53 1.40 8.64
N LEU A 152 -6.06 1.62 9.85
CA LEU A 152 -7.49 1.90 10.02
C LEU A 152 -7.79 3.28 9.45
N GLN A 153 -8.63 3.31 8.41
CA GLN A 153 -9.00 4.53 7.70
C GLN A 153 -10.24 5.17 8.30
N SER A 154 -10.21 6.49 8.46
CA SER A 154 -11.31 7.27 9.01
C SER A 154 -11.36 8.64 8.33
N PRO A 155 -12.55 9.25 8.18
CA PRO A 155 -12.66 10.66 7.81
C PRO A 155 -12.10 11.59 8.90
N ASP A 156 -12.00 11.11 10.14
CA ASP A 156 -11.29 11.80 11.21
C ASP A 156 -9.78 11.56 11.10
N ALA A 157 -9.04 12.63 10.77
CA ALA A 157 -7.59 12.59 10.63
C ALA A 157 -6.86 12.25 11.94
N ALA A 158 -7.47 12.51 13.10
CA ALA A 158 -6.87 12.16 14.39
C ALA A 158 -6.81 10.62 14.58
N THR A 159 -7.82 9.90 14.12
CA THR A 159 -7.84 8.42 14.13
C THR A 159 -6.66 7.83 13.34
N VAL A 160 -6.34 8.37 12.16
CA VAL A 160 -5.19 7.90 11.38
C VAL A 160 -3.87 8.33 12.03
N SER A 161 -3.77 9.58 12.45
CA SER A 161 -2.56 10.16 13.07
C SER A 161 -2.18 9.45 14.38
N SER A 162 -3.15 9.05 15.19
CA SER A 162 -2.91 8.29 16.42
C SER A 162 -2.28 6.91 16.19
N GLN A 163 -2.58 6.26 15.07
CA GLN A 163 -1.99 4.97 14.72
C GLN A 163 -0.56 5.11 14.23
N VAL A 164 -0.29 6.18 13.49
CA VAL A 164 1.07 6.54 13.05
C VAL A 164 1.95 6.93 14.24
N GLY A 165 1.31 7.27 15.37
CA GLY A 165 1.94 7.81 16.57
C GLY A 165 2.12 9.30 16.33
N THR A 166 1.23 10.11 16.94
CA THR A 166 1.07 11.57 16.76
C THR A 166 2.39 12.36 16.89
N GLY A 167 3.26 12.31 15.89
CA GLY A 167 4.62 12.82 16.02
C GLY A 167 5.46 12.13 17.09
N ALA A 168 5.29 10.83 17.30
CA ALA A 168 6.24 10.05 18.08
C ALA A 168 7.48 9.69 17.23
N ASP A 169 8.42 8.94 17.81
CA ASP A 169 9.57 8.39 17.10
C ASP A 169 9.12 7.65 15.81
N PRO A 170 9.45 8.17 14.60
CA PRO A 170 8.98 7.62 13.33
C PRO A 170 9.48 6.18 13.09
N SER A 171 10.52 5.75 13.82
CA SER A 171 11.00 4.36 13.77
C SER A 171 10.03 3.35 14.40
N LYS A 172 9.09 3.81 15.25
CA LYS A 172 8.08 2.96 15.89
C LYS A 172 6.75 2.91 15.15
N ALA A 173 6.59 3.75 14.14
CA ALA A 173 5.35 3.83 13.40
C ALA A 173 5.06 2.53 12.62
N PRO A 174 3.78 2.23 12.29
CA PRO A 174 3.40 0.97 11.69
C PRO A 174 4.11 0.64 10.38
N PHE A 175 4.36 1.65 9.53
CA PHE A 175 5.08 1.46 8.27
C PHE A 175 6.55 1.06 8.51
N THR A 176 7.26 1.70 9.43
CA THR A 176 8.66 1.32 9.73
C THR A 176 8.73 -0.10 10.29
N ARG A 177 7.78 -0.47 11.16
CA ARG A 177 7.68 -1.82 11.72
C ARG A 177 7.37 -2.87 10.65
N ALA A 178 6.48 -2.57 9.71
CA ALA A 178 6.16 -3.47 8.61
C ALA A 178 7.31 -3.60 7.61
N LEU A 179 7.97 -2.48 7.26
CA LEU A 179 9.14 -2.46 6.37
C LEU A 179 10.29 -3.31 6.93
N ALA A 180 10.54 -3.23 8.24
CA ALA A 180 11.55 -4.05 8.94
C ALA A 180 11.31 -5.57 8.83
N ARG A 181 10.10 -5.97 8.45
CA ARG A 181 9.68 -7.36 8.33
C ARG A 181 9.49 -7.80 6.87
N ALA A 182 9.57 -6.87 5.93
CA ALA A 182 9.37 -7.16 4.51
C ALA A 182 10.64 -7.75 3.88
N ASP A 183 10.44 -8.68 2.95
CA ASP A 183 11.53 -9.23 2.15
C ASP A 183 11.99 -8.24 1.07
N LYS A 184 11.06 -7.42 0.57
CA LYS A 184 11.29 -6.44 -0.49
C LYS A 184 10.59 -5.11 -0.22
N LEU A 185 11.17 -4.05 -0.79
CA LEU A 185 10.58 -2.71 -0.93
C LEU A 185 10.26 -2.48 -2.41
N LEU A 186 8.97 -2.29 -2.71
CA LEU A 186 8.51 -1.83 -4.01
C LEU A 186 8.16 -0.35 -3.94
N ILE A 187 8.75 0.44 -4.83
CA ILE A 187 8.55 1.87 -4.96
C ILE A 187 7.69 2.11 -6.19
N VAL A 188 6.44 2.56 -5.99
CA VAL A 188 5.50 2.80 -7.09
C VAL A 188 5.48 4.29 -7.39
N ARG A 189 6.08 4.66 -8.52
CA ARG A 189 6.00 6.02 -9.06
C ARG A 189 4.70 6.20 -9.81
N ASN A 190 4.32 7.45 -10.04
CA ASN A 190 3.15 7.80 -10.82
C ASN A 190 3.40 9.08 -11.64
N SER A 191 2.44 9.40 -12.51
CA SER A 191 2.50 10.54 -13.41
C SER A 191 1.99 11.87 -12.82
N THR A 192 1.31 11.81 -11.68
CA THR A 192 0.60 12.95 -11.07
C THR A 192 1.46 13.70 -10.05
N VAL A 193 2.20 12.96 -9.23
CA VAL A 193 2.93 13.50 -8.07
C VAL A 193 4.25 12.79 -7.89
N ASP A 194 5.29 13.57 -7.59
CA ASP A 194 6.59 13.05 -7.26
C ASP A 194 6.60 12.46 -5.84
N ILE A 195 6.88 11.17 -5.73
CA ILE A 195 6.95 10.48 -4.43
C ILE A 195 8.06 11.04 -3.54
N TYR A 196 9.11 11.64 -4.12
CA TYR A 196 10.24 12.21 -3.38
C TYR A 196 9.88 13.56 -2.72
N GLU A 197 8.72 14.14 -3.06
CA GLU A 197 8.17 15.32 -2.40
C GLU A 197 7.33 14.94 -1.16
N ARG A 198 7.27 13.66 -0.79
CA ARG A 198 6.48 13.16 0.35
C ARG A 198 7.42 12.66 1.44
N ILE A 199 7.43 13.34 2.59
CA ILE A 199 8.41 13.06 3.66
C ILE A 199 8.34 11.60 4.16
N TRP A 200 7.15 11.01 4.21
CA TRP A 200 6.95 9.63 4.61
C TRP A 200 7.54 8.63 3.60
N CYS A 201 7.40 8.89 2.30
CA CYS A 201 8.05 8.08 1.26
C CYS A 201 9.58 8.20 1.37
N CYS A 202 10.11 9.41 1.54
CA CYS A 202 11.54 9.62 1.75
C CYS A 202 12.06 8.85 2.98
N TRP A 203 11.30 8.88 4.08
CA TRP A 203 11.59 8.12 5.29
C TRP A 203 11.59 6.61 5.05
N GLU A 204 10.59 6.06 4.34
CA GLU A 204 10.52 4.63 4.00
C GLU A 204 11.73 4.19 3.16
N LEU A 205 12.12 4.97 2.16
CA LEU A 205 13.27 4.68 1.31
C LEU A 205 14.57 4.70 2.13
N PHE A 206 14.74 5.70 3.00
CA PHE A 206 15.87 5.78 3.93
C PHE A 206 15.91 4.59 4.89
N MET A 207 14.78 4.23 5.48
CA MET A 207 14.70 3.08 6.38
C MET A 207 15.00 1.78 5.64
N GLY A 208 14.56 1.63 4.39
CA GLY A 208 14.91 0.47 3.58
C GLY A 208 16.42 0.35 3.35
N TYR A 209 17.10 1.47 3.10
CA TYR A 209 18.56 1.52 3.03
C TYR A 209 19.19 1.12 4.36
N ARG A 210 18.74 1.72 5.47
CA ARG A 210 19.22 1.43 6.83
C ARG A 210 19.04 -0.04 7.23
N MET A 211 18.06 -0.73 6.66
CA MET A 211 17.77 -2.15 6.91
C MET A 211 18.50 -3.09 5.94
N GLY A 212 19.41 -2.58 5.10
CA GLY A 212 20.17 -3.38 4.15
C GLY A 212 19.32 -3.98 3.02
N LEU A 213 18.17 -3.40 2.69
CA LEU A 213 17.42 -3.82 1.50
C LEU A 213 18.18 -3.48 0.21
N TYR A 214 19.02 -2.46 0.24
CA TYR A 214 19.74 -1.95 -0.93
C TYR A 214 20.96 -2.80 -1.28
N ASP A 215 21.52 -3.47 -0.28
CA ASP A 215 22.65 -4.40 -0.45
C ASP A 215 22.19 -5.77 -0.97
N ARG A 216 20.87 -6.02 -1.00
CA ARG A 216 20.28 -7.29 -1.42
C ARG A 216 19.78 -7.19 -2.87
N PRO A 217 20.38 -7.91 -3.83
CA PRO A 217 19.95 -7.90 -5.22
C PRO A 217 18.46 -8.19 -5.38
N GLY A 218 17.76 -7.29 -6.06
CA GLY A 218 16.31 -7.40 -6.32
C GLY A 218 15.42 -7.28 -5.08
N ALA A 219 15.93 -6.81 -3.94
CA ALA A 219 15.10 -6.51 -2.77
C ALA A 219 14.50 -5.10 -2.80
N VAL A 220 15.09 -4.18 -3.58
CA VAL A 220 14.48 -2.90 -3.95
C VAL A 220 14.00 -2.99 -5.40
N MET A 221 12.74 -2.62 -5.63
CA MET A 221 12.10 -2.63 -6.94
C MET A 221 11.46 -1.27 -7.19
N VAL A 222 11.44 -0.82 -8.44
CA VAL A 222 10.80 0.45 -8.84
C VAL A 222 9.82 0.17 -9.98
N ALA A 223 8.61 0.72 -9.86
CA ALA A 223 7.54 0.58 -10.83
C ALA A 223 6.90 1.93 -11.19
N GLY A 224 5.99 1.91 -12.17
CA GLY A 224 5.30 3.10 -12.64
C GLY A 224 6.16 3.99 -13.54
N PRO A 225 5.54 5.02 -14.16
CA PRO A 225 6.20 5.83 -15.17
C PRO A 225 7.29 6.73 -14.60
N ARG A 226 8.00 7.35 -15.53
CA ARG A 226 9.21 8.13 -15.29
C ARG A 226 8.97 9.63 -15.35
N SER A 227 7.71 10.08 -15.24
CA SER A 227 7.30 11.48 -15.44
C SER A 227 8.10 12.48 -14.60
N HIS A 228 8.61 12.06 -13.45
CA HIS A 228 9.42 12.88 -12.55
C HIS A 228 10.91 12.48 -12.51
N CYS A 229 11.44 11.68 -13.43
CA CYS A 229 12.86 11.26 -13.36
C CYS A 229 13.86 12.40 -13.67
N GLU A 230 13.44 13.39 -14.46
CA GLU A 230 14.30 14.51 -14.91
C GLU A 230 14.19 15.77 -14.04
N ALA A 231 13.32 15.75 -13.02
CA ALA A 231 13.12 16.90 -12.15
C ALA A 231 14.34 17.14 -11.23
N LYS A 232 14.37 18.32 -10.60
CA LYS A 232 15.47 18.86 -9.79
C LYS A 232 16.02 17.86 -8.77
N GLN A 233 17.24 18.15 -8.30
CA GLN A 233 17.91 17.45 -7.20
C GLN A 233 16.92 17.14 -6.05
N VAL A 234 16.90 15.89 -5.61
CA VAL A 234 16.04 15.47 -4.50
C VAL A 234 16.54 16.11 -3.20
N SER A 235 15.64 16.73 -2.44
CA SER A 235 15.91 17.22 -1.08
C SER A 235 14.80 16.77 -0.14
N VAL A 236 15.15 15.96 0.85
CA VAL A 236 14.23 15.52 1.89
C VAL A 236 13.73 16.70 2.73
N GLU A 237 14.53 17.75 2.89
CA GLU A 237 14.15 18.94 3.64
C GLU A 237 12.97 19.68 2.99
N SER A 238 12.92 19.66 1.65
CA SER A 238 11.80 20.19 0.87
C SER A 238 10.57 19.27 0.79
N ALA A 239 10.67 18.02 1.27
CA ALA A 239 9.54 17.10 1.20
C ALA A 239 8.41 17.52 2.14
N GLU A 240 7.18 17.29 1.71
CA GLU A 240 5.96 17.75 2.36
C GLU A 240 5.29 16.65 3.18
N ALA A 241 4.53 17.09 4.18
CA ALA A 241 3.71 16.24 5.04
C ALA A 241 2.35 16.88 5.28
N SER A 242 1.30 16.07 5.38
CA SER A 242 0.00 16.57 5.85
C SER A 242 0.02 16.95 7.34
N ASN A 243 1.04 16.52 8.09
CA ASN A 243 1.24 16.83 9.50
C ASN A 243 2.67 17.35 9.70
N GLU A 244 2.78 18.63 10.05
CA GLU A 244 4.07 19.30 10.27
C GLU A 244 4.90 18.70 11.40
N LEU A 245 4.24 18.11 12.40
CA LEU A 245 4.94 17.44 13.49
C LEU A 245 5.64 16.16 12.99
N ASP A 246 5.00 15.42 12.08
CA ASP A 246 5.62 14.25 11.46
C ASP A 246 6.86 14.66 10.64
N LYS A 247 6.75 15.71 9.82
CA LYS A 247 7.87 16.27 9.07
C LYS A 247 9.04 16.62 9.98
N ARG A 248 8.77 17.38 11.05
CA ARG A 248 9.79 17.77 12.04
C ARG A 248 10.50 16.56 12.63
N ASN A 249 9.74 15.58 13.13
CA ASN A 249 10.32 14.41 13.79
C ASN A 249 11.11 13.52 12.84
N ILE A 250 10.67 13.36 11.60
CA ILE A 250 11.40 12.63 10.57
C ILE A 250 12.72 13.33 10.26
N LEU A 251 12.70 14.64 10.01
CA LEU A 251 13.90 15.41 9.74
C LEU A 251 14.87 15.41 10.93
N GLU A 252 14.37 15.56 12.16
CA GLU A 252 15.17 15.44 13.38
C GLU A 252 15.79 14.04 13.55
N ARG A 253 15.11 12.99 13.09
CA ARG A 253 15.64 11.63 13.16
C ARG A 253 16.74 11.43 12.12
N ILE A 254 16.53 11.94 10.90
CA ILE A 254 17.50 11.87 9.80
C ILE A 254 18.78 12.63 10.15
N ILE A 255 18.69 13.87 10.65
CA ILE A 255 19.88 14.69 10.95
C ILE A 255 20.77 14.09 12.06
N LYS A 256 20.18 13.29 12.96
CA LYS A 256 20.91 12.57 14.02
C LYS A 256 21.63 11.31 13.51
N HIS A 257 21.40 10.91 12.26
CA HIS A 257 22.10 9.79 11.65
C HIS A 257 23.38 10.25 10.93
N GLU A 258 24.34 9.33 10.81
CA GLU A 258 25.58 9.55 10.07
C GLU A 258 25.29 9.97 8.62
N GLY A 259 25.91 11.06 8.19
CA GLY A 259 25.71 11.67 6.88
C GLY A 259 24.46 12.55 6.73
N GLY A 260 23.59 12.63 7.76
CA GLY A 260 22.48 13.57 7.82
C GLY A 260 21.59 13.62 6.57
N PHE A 261 21.27 14.82 6.11
CA PHE A 261 20.46 15.03 4.91
C PHE A 261 21.20 14.65 3.61
N ASP A 262 22.51 14.80 3.55
CA ASP A 262 23.29 14.48 2.34
C ASP A 262 23.24 12.98 2.01
N ALA A 263 23.34 12.13 3.03
CA ALA A 263 23.27 10.68 2.86
C ALA A 263 21.92 10.24 2.28
N ILE A 264 20.81 10.71 2.87
CA ILE A 264 19.48 10.39 2.35
C ILE A 264 19.24 10.99 0.96
N ASN A 265 19.62 12.24 0.72
CA ASN A 265 19.44 12.88 -0.59
C ASN A 265 20.20 12.13 -1.69
N THR A 266 21.39 11.61 -1.37
CA THR A 266 22.16 10.73 -2.28
C THR A 266 21.41 9.43 -2.57
N ILE A 267 20.87 8.76 -1.53
CA ILE A 267 20.08 7.54 -1.69
C ILE A 267 18.84 7.79 -2.56
N LEU A 268 18.08 8.85 -2.27
CA LEU A 268 16.88 9.20 -3.03
C LEU A 268 17.20 9.53 -4.48
N ALA A 269 18.29 10.25 -4.74
CA ALA A 269 18.77 10.53 -6.10
C ALA A 269 19.14 9.26 -6.86
N ASN A 270 19.83 8.32 -6.21
CA ASN A 270 20.16 7.02 -6.80
C ASN A 270 18.90 6.19 -7.12
N ILE A 271 17.87 6.28 -6.28
CA ILE A 271 16.62 5.55 -6.55
C ILE A 271 15.84 6.17 -7.68
N ARG A 272 15.79 7.51 -7.71
CA ARG A 272 15.17 8.26 -8.80
C ARG A 272 15.77 7.88 -10.16
N SER A 273 17.06 7.58 -10.18
CA SER A 273 17.78 7.14 -11.39
C SER A 273 17.71 5.63 -11.66
N PHE A 274 17.17 4.78 -10.76
CA PHE A 274 16.96 3.36 -11.06
C PHE A 274 16.09 3.23 -12.31
N SER A 275 16.67 2.59 -13.34
CA SER A 275 16.11 2.41 -14.68
C SER A 275 16.11 3.66 -15.59
N CYS A 276 17.05 4.59 -15.39
CA CYS A 276 17.46 5.52 -16.45
C CYS A 276 18.28 4.84 -17.55
N ALA A 277 18.97 3.74 -17.22
CA ALA A 277 19.62 2.87 -18.18
C ALA A 277 18.60 1.92 -18.86
N GLU A 278 18.65 1.92 -20.18
CA GLU A 278 17.81 1.26 -21.19
C GLU A 278 17.19 -0.09 -20.79
N GLN A 279 15.89 -0.23 -21.03
CA GLN A 279 15.39 -1.54 -21.47
C GLN A 279 15.89 -1.74 -22.90
N PRO A 280 16.58 -2.85 -23.24
CA PRO A 280 16.93 -3.11 -24.62
C PRO A 280 15.64 -3.21 -25.43
N HIS A 281 15.49 -2.28 -26.37
CA HIS A 281 14.53 -2.39 -27.45
C HIS A 281 14.73 -3.76 -28.09
N VAL A 282 13.76 -4.66 -27.91
CA VAL A 282 13.63 -5.85 -28.73
C VAL A 282 13.43 -5.33 -30.15
N LEU A 283 14.51 -5.31 -30.93
CA LEU A 283 14.48 -5.12 -32.36
C LEU A 283 13.51 -6.16 -32.92
N ARG A 284 12.33 -5.70 -33.33
CA ARG A 284 11.46 -6.47 -34.23
C ARG A 284 12.29 -6.71 -35.49
N GLN A 285 12.71 -7.95 -35.68
CA GLN A 285 13.15 -8.41 -36.98
C GLN A 285 11.97 -8.23 -37.93
N SER A 286 12.10 -7.30 -38.87
CA SER A 286 11.31 -7.29 -40.09
C SER A 286 11.77 -8.50 -40.90
N ALA A 287 11.00 -9.58 -40.82
CA ALA A 287 10.96 -10.56 -41.88
C ALA A 287 10.21 -9.90 -43.05
N ASP A 288 10.95 -9.51 -44.08
CA ASP A 288 10.37 -9.36 -45.42
C ASP A 288 10.68 -10.65 -46.21
N PRO A 289 9.75 -11.10 -47.08
CA PRO A 289 9.78 -12.38 -47.77
C PRO A 289 10.85 -12.51 -48.85
#